data_AF-A0A9R0P6Z0-F1
#
_entry.id   AF-A0A9R0P6Z0-F1
#
_cell.length_a   1.000
_cell.length_b   1.000
_cell.length_c   1.000
_cell.angle_alpha   90.00
_cell.angle_beta   90.00
_cell.angle_gamma   90.00
#
_symmetry.space_group_name_H-M   'P 1'
#
loop_
_entity.id
_entity.type
_entity.pdbx_description
1 polymer ?
#
loop_
_entity_poly.entity_id
_entity_poly.type
_entity_poly.pdbx_seq_one_letter_code
_entity_poly.pdbx_strand_id
1 'polypeptide(L)'
;MRDSEIILRSLALARNLEKYSGSMVSFVNRFCLEAQLFSPGQAEEASADFKEFLEITSRLPEDTFKRSGKFSGVLFEGFFSAWVRQEKTATPDKLAKAVLSVKDGQPFADTLQEGSTKTVNVSRRIQLAEKALTSR
;
A
#
# COMPACT_ATOMS: atom_id res chain seq x y z
N MET A 1 -4.26 -13.21 6.91
CA MET A 1 -3.74 -12.74 5.61
C MET A 1 -2.37 -13.38 5.44
N ARG A 2 -2.10 -13.99 4.28
CA ARG A 2 -0.79 -14.60 4.01
C ARG A 2 0.15 -13.54 3.44
N ASP A 3 1.45 -13.66 3.67
CA ASP A 3 2.44 -12.66 3.21
C ASP A 3 2.38 -12.44 1.70
N SER A 4 2.20 -13.53 0.94
CA SER A 4 2.02 -13.48 -0.52
C SER A 4 0.80 -12.65 -0.95
N GLU A 5 -0.26 -12.62 -0.14
CA GLU A 5 -1.46 -11.83 -0.43
C GLU A 5 -1.18 -10.33 -0.25
N ILE A 6 -0.43 -9.94 0.79
CA ILE A 6 -0.04 -8.55 1.03
C ILE A 6 0.84 -8.04 -0.11
N ILE A 7 1.82 -8.85 -0.55
CA ILE A 7 2.71 -8.51 -1.65
C ILE A 7 1.89 -8.25 -2.93
N LEU A 8 1.05 -9.22 -3.32
CA LEU A 8 0.26 -9.12 -4.54
C LEU A 8 -0.73 -7.96 -4.50
N ARG A 9 -1.39 -7.72 -3.37
CA ARG A 9 -2.30 -6.58 -3.19
C ARG A 9 -1.56 -5.25 -3.28
N SER A 10 -0.40 -5.14 -2.64
CA SER A 10 0.42 -3.93 -2.67
C SER A 10 0.84 -3.59 -4.10
N LEU A 11 1.35 -4.59 -4.85
CA LEU A 11 1.73 -4.42 -6.26
C LEU A 11 0.54 -4.05 -7.15
N ALA A 12 -0.59 -4.75 -6.98
CA ALA A 12 -1.80 -4.51 -7.76
C ALA A 12 -2.37 -3.10 -7.50
N LEU A 13 -2.43 -2.67 -6.23
CA LEU A 13 -2.94 -1.37 -5.86
C LEU A 13 -2.02 -0.23 -6.33
N ALA A 14 -0.70 -0.38 -6.20
CA ALA A 14 0.25 0.62 -6.65
C ALA A 14 0.12 0.94 -8.15
N ARG A 15 -0.14 -0.09 -8.98
CA ARG A 15 -0.14 0.02 -10.45
C ARG A 15 -1.53 0.17 -11.06
N ASN A 16 -2.54 -0.45 -10.46
CA ASN A 16 -3.87 -0.60 -11.04
C ASN A 16 -5.00 -0.08 -10.14
N LEU A 17 -4.74 0.84 -9.20
CA LEU A 17 -5.79 1.41 -8.34
C LEU A 17 -7.01 1.91 -9.12
N GLU A 18 -6.80 2.59 -10.25
CA GLU A 18 -7.89 3.14 -11.08
C GLU A 18 -8.76 2.05 -11.71
N LYS A 19 -8.25 0.82 -11.83
CA LYS A 19 -8.98 -0.36 -12.31
C LYS A 19 -9.63 -1.15 -11.16
N TYR A 20 -9.56 -0.66 -9.92
CA TYR A 20 -10.03 -1.41 -8.76
C TYR A 20 -11.55 -1.48 -8.69
N SER A 21 -12.08 -2.68 -8.93
CA SER A 21 -13.51 -2.97 -8.94
C SER A 21 -13.80 -4.42 -8.54
N GLY A 22 -15.01 -4.66 -8.03
CA GLY A 22 -15.44 -5.98 -7.56
C GLY A 22 -14.72 -6.40 -6.27
N SER A 23 -14.50 -7.70 -6.11
CA SER A 23 -13.79 -8.23 -4.94
C SER A 23 -12.28 -8.00 -5.03
N MET A 24 -11.60 -7.89 -3.88
CA MET A 24 -10.12 -7.81 -3.83
C MET A 24 -9.46 -9.02 -4.51
N VAL A 25 -10.02 -10.22 -4.33
CA VAL A 25 -9.51 -11.45 -4.95
C VAL A 25 -9.61 -11.36 -6.48
N SER A 26 -10.76 -10.98 -7.01
CA SER A 26 -10.97 -10.82 -8.45
C SER A 26 -10.05 -9.75 -9.02
N PHE A 27 -9.81 -8.66 -8.29
CA PHE A 27 -8.89 -7.61 -8.69
C PHE A 27 -7.44 -8.09 -8.76
N VAL A 28 -6.95 -8.75 -7.71
CA VAL A 28 -5.59 -9.32 -7.69
C VAL A 28 -5.41 -10.34 -8.80
N ASN A 29 -6.40 -11.20 -9.04
CA ASN A 29 -6.34 -12.17 -10.14
C ASN A 29 -6.22 -11.50 -11.51
N ARG A 30 -6.97 -10.42 -11.75
CA ARG A 30 -6.84 -9.64 -13.00
C ARG A 30 -5.45 -9.01 -13.11
N PHE A 31 -4.93 -8.43 -12.02
CA PHE A 31 -3.56 -7.92 -12.00
C PHE A 31 -2.53 -9.01 -12.31
N CYS A 32 -2.66 -10.20 -11.74
CA CYS A 32 -1.75 -11.31 -12.01
C CYS A 32 -1.78 -11.75 -13.49
N LEU A 33 -2.95 -11.76 -14.13
CA LEU A 33 -3.06 -12.03 -15.57
C LEU A 33 -2.40 -10.94 -16.41
N GLU A 34 -2.56 -9.66 -16.04
CA GLU A 34 -1.86 -8.55 -16.69
C GLU A 34 -0.33 -8.64 -16.46
N ALA A 35 0.10 -9.02 -15.25
CA ALA A 35 1.51 -9.14 -14.89
C ALA A 35 2.24 -10.27 -15.62
N GLN A 36 1.53 -11.30 -16.10
CA GLN A 36 2.11 -12.34 -16.97
C GLN A 36 2.55 -11.78 -18.33
N LEU A 37 2.02 -10.62 -18.73
CA LEU A 37 2.34 -9.94 -19.99
C LEU A 37 3.36 -8.81 -19.79
N PHE A 38 3.89 -8.63 -18.58
CA PHE A 38 4.91 -7.61 -18.32
C PHE A 38 6.17 -7.91 -19.12
N SER A 39 6.77 -6.85 -19.66
CA SER A 39 8.13 -6.94 -20.17
C SER A 39 9.10 -7.24 -19.01
N PRO A 40 10.30 -7.77 -19.30
CA PRO A 40 11.32 -7.98 -18.27
C PRO A 40 11.59 -6.72 -17.44
N GLY A 41 11.64 -5.54 -18.08
CA GLY A 41 11.84 -4.27 -17.39
C GLY A 41 10.70 -3.89 -16.45
N GLN A 42 9.44 -4.11 -16.84
CA GLN A 42 8.27 -3.85 -15.98
C GLN A 42 8.25 -4.78 -14.76
N ALA A 43 8.61 -6.05 -14.95
CA ALA A 43 8.67 -7.03 -13.86
C ALA A 43 9.82 -6.73 -12.90
N GLU A 44 10.98 -6.32 -13.43
CA GLU A 44 12.14 -5.91 -12.65
C GLU A 44 11.85 -4.64 -11.84
N GLU A 45 11.25 -3.63 -12.45
CA GLU A 45 10.81 -2.40 -11.78
C GLU A 45 9.84 -2.71 -10.64
N ALA A 46 8.79 -3.51 -10.90
CA ALA A 46 7.83 -3.91 -9.86
C ALA A 46 8.48 -4.62 -8.68
N SER A 47 9.46 -5.46 -8.96
CA SER A 47 10.21 -6.18 -7.94
C SER A 47 11.16 -5.24 -7.18
N ALA A 48 11.81 -4.31 -7.88
CA ALA A 48 12.73 -3.34 -7.31
C ALA A 48 11.99 -2.40 -6.35
N ASP A 49 10.84 -1.85 -6.75
CA ASP A 49 10.00 -0.97 -5.92
C ASP A 49 9.67 -1.64 -4.58
N PHE A 50 9.23 -2.89 -4.65
CA PHE A 50 8.82 -3.62 -3.45
C PHE A 50 10.01 -3.90 -2.53
N LYS A 51 11.16 -4.31 -3.10
CA LYS A 51 12.40 -4.55 -2.33
C LYS A 51 12.92 -3.27 -1.70
N GLU A 52 12.92 -2.15 -2.43
CA GLU A 52 13.34 -0.85 -1.91
C GLU A 52 12.43 -0.40 -0.77
N PHE A 53 11.11 -0.53 -0.91
CA PHE A 53 10.19 -0.21 0.17
C PHE A 53 10.39 -1.10 1.40
N LEU A 54 10.66 -2.40 1.22
CA LEU A 54 11.00 -3.29 2.33
C LEU A 54 12.30 -2.87 3.02
N GLU A 55 13.32 -2.46 2.27
CA GLU A 55 14.60 -2.00 2.82
C GLU A 55 14.45 -0.69 3.59
N ILE A 56 13.60 0.22 3.14
CA ILE A 56 13.28 1.45 3.87
C ILE A 56 12.52 1.11 5.16
N THR A 57 11.49 0.26 5.04
CA THR A 57 10.58 -0.04 6.16
C THR A 57 11.20 -0.96 7.22
N SER A 58 12.21 -1.76 6.86
CA SER A 58 12.97 -2.60 7.80
C SER A 58 13.77 -1.79 8.82
N ARG A 59 14.08 -0.53 8.50
CA ARG A 59 14.82 0.40 9.35
C ARG A 59 13.92 1.26 10.24
N LEU A 60 12.60 1.17 10.05
CA LEU A 60 11.62 1.93 10.83
C LEU A 60 11.32 1.23 12.17
N PRO A 61 10.82 1.96 13.18
CA PRO A 61 10.35 1.35 14.42
C PRO A 61 9.36 0.21 14.16
N GLU A 62 9.48 -0.89 14.92
CA GLU A 62 8.69 -2.12 14.75
C GLU A 62 7.16 -1.88 14.82
N ASP A 63 6.75 -0.83 15.53
CA ASP A 63 5.35 -0.45 15.72
C ASP A 63 4.79 0.46 14.62
N THR A 64 5.60 0.85 13.63
CA THR A 64 5.22 1.79 12.56
C THR A 64 3.98 1.30 11.81
N PHE A 65 3.99 0.05 11.37
CA PHE A 65 2.87 -0.57 10.65
C PHE A 65 1.97 -1.43 11.55
N LYS A 66 2.13 -1.35 12.88
CA LYS A 66 1.26 -2.05 13.82
C LYS A 66 0.08 -1.18 14.20
N ARG A 67 -1.11 -1.78 14.22
CA ARG A 67 -2.33 -1.19 14.77
C ARG A 67 -2.95 -2.19 15.74
N SER A 68 -3.34 -1.72 16.93
CA SER A 68 -3.87 -2.60 17.99
C SER A 68 -2.95 -3.79 18.28
N GLY A 69 -1.64 -3.57 18.27
CA GLY A 69 -0.60 -4.58 18.56
C GLY A 69 -0.30 -5.55 17.42
N LYS A 70 -0.97 -5.48 16.27
CA LYS A 70 -0.77 -6.40 15.14
C LYS A 70 -0.37 -5.65 13.88
N PHE A 71 0.40 -6.31 13.01
CA PHE A 71 0.75 -5.76 11.70
C PHE A 71 -0.52 -5.49 10.88
N SER A 72 -0.63 -4.27 10.35
CA SER A 72 -1.76 -3.83 9.54
C SER A 72 -1.39 -3.89 8.06
N GLY A 73 -1.70 -5.02 7.42
CA GLY A 73 -1.43 -5.20 5.98
C GLY A 73 -2.09 -4.13 5.10
N VAL A 74 -3.28 -3.65 5.48
CA VAL A 74 -4.00 -2.59 4.74
C VAL A 74 -3.39 -1.19 4.92
N LEU A 75 -2.67 -0.96 6.02
CA LEU A 75 -1.89 0.25 6.22
C LEU A 75 -0.62 0.18 5.37
N PHE A 76 0.08 -0.96 5.44
CA PHE A 76 1.29 -1.21 4.66
C PHE A 76 1.05 -1.10 3.15
N GLU A 77 0.05 -1.79 2.62
CA GLU A 77 -0.27 -1.75 1.17
C GLU A 77 -0.68 -0.33 0.73
N GLY A 78 -1.37 0.42 1.60
CA GLY A 78 -1.78 1.79 1.33
C GLY A 78 -0.58 2.74 1.18
N PHE A 79 0.39 2.64 2.09
CA PHE A 79 1.62 3.44 2.04
C PHE A 79 2.58 3.00 0.94
N PHE A 80 2.70 1.71 0.67
CA PHE A 80 3.45 1.22 -0.50
C PHE A 80 2.86 1.79 -1.79
N SER A 81 1.54 1.69 -1.96
CA SER A 81 0.86 2.19 -3.15
C SER A 81 1.05 3.69 -3.33
N ALA A 82 0.87 4.45 -2.25
CA ALA A 82 1.07 5.89 -2.27
C ALA A 82 2.52 6.29 -2.59
N TRP A 83 3.50 5.58 -2.01
CA TRP A 83 4.92 5.84 -2.23
C TRP A 83 5.33 5.60 -3.68
N VAL A 84 4.92 4.47 -4.28
CA VAL A 84 5.16 4.19 -5.71
C VAL A 84 4.48 5.23 -6.61
N ARG A 85 3.21 5.56 -6.32
CA ARG A 85 2.42 6.53 -7.12
C ARG A 85 2.94 7.97 -7.03
N GLN A 86 3.74 8.28 -6.01
CA GLN A 86 4.40 9.58 -5.82
C GLN A 86 5.90 9.53 -6.16
N GLU A 87 6.26 8.65 -7.09
CA GLU A 87 7.62 8.55 -7.64
C GLU A 87 8.69 8.32 -6.56
N LYS A 88 8.32 7.64 -5.46
CA LYS A 88 9.24 7.15 -4.42
C LYS A 88 10.02 8.26 -3.70
N THR A 89 9.51 9.49 -3.72
CA THR A 89 10.24 10.69 -3.27
C THR A 89 10.36 10.85 -1.76
N ALA A 90 9.64 10.06 -0.96
CA ALA A 90 9.64 10.20 0.49
C ALA A 90 10.89 9.57 1.13
N THR A 91 11.60 10.34 1.97
CA THR A 91 12.69 9.82 2.80
C THR A 91 12.16 8.85 3.87
N PRO A 92 13.00 7.96 4.43
CA PRO A 92 12.58 7.05 5.50
C PRO A 92 11.91 7.77 6.68
N ASP A 93 12.48 8.89 7.15
CA ASP A 93 11.92 9.68 8.24
C ASP A 93 10.55 10.29 7.89
N LYS A 94 10.39 10.75 6.65
CA LYS A 94 9.11 11.28 6.17
C LYS A 94 8.06 10.18 6.09
N LEU A 95 8.42 9.00 5.58
CA LEU A 95 7.55 7.84 5.53
C LEU A 95 7.11 7.44 6.93
N ALA A 96 8.02 7.33 7.89
CA ALA A 96 7.70 6.98 9.27
C ALA A 96 6.70 7.97 9.90
N LYS A 97 6.99 9.29 9.81
CA LYS A 97 6.10 10.34 10.31
C LYS A 97 4.71 10.30 9.66
N ALA A 98 4.66 10.07 8.35
CA ALA A 98 3.41 9.98 7.61
C ALA A 98 2.59 8.75 8.02
N VAL A 99 3.22 7.59 8.21
CA VAL A 99 2.52 6.40 8.70
C VAL A 99 1.96 6.63 10.09
N LEU A 100 2.77 7.17 11.00
CA LEU A 100 2.36 7.43 12.39
C LEU A 100 1.22 8.46 12.48
N SER A 101 1.20 9.48 11.61
CA SER A 101 0.11 10.47 11.60
C SER A 101 -1.22 9.91 11.09
N VAL A 102 -1.19 8.84 10.28
CA VAL A 102 -2.39 8.21 9.71
C VAL A 102 -2.88 7.02 10.55
N LYS A 103 -1.98 6.19 11.11
CA LYS A 103 -2.32 4.85 11.63
C LYS A 103 -3.43 4.83 12.68
N ASP A 104 -3.47 5.84 13.54
CA ASP A 104 -4.41 5.97 14.65
C ASP A 104 -5.48 7.05 14.42
N GLY A 105 -5.45 7.73 13.28
CA GLY A 105 -6.41 8.76 12.93
C GLY A 105 -7.80 8.21 12.63
N GLN A 106 -8.85 8.92 13.06
CA GLN A 106 -10.24 8.57 12.75
C GLN A 106 -10.49 8.38 11.24
N PRO A 107 -9.95 9.21 10.33
CA PRO A 107 -10.16 9.02 8.90
C PRO A 107 -9.67 7.66 8.38
N PHE A 108 -8.58 7.13 8.95
CA PHE A 108 -8.09 5.80 8.61
C PHE A 108 -8.96 4.72 9.24
N ALA A 109 -9.35 4.88 10.52
CA ALA A 109 -10.23 3.96 11.22
C ALA A 109 -11.58 3.75 10.52
N ASP A 110 -12.14 4.81 9.89
CA ASP A 110 -13.37 4.74 9.10
C ASP A 110 -13.26 3.76 7.92
N THR A 111 -12.06 3.65 7.32
CA THR A 111 -11.83 2.74 6.18
C THR A 111 -11.75 1.27 6.59
N LEU A 112 -11.65 0.99 7.89
CA LEU A 112 -11.55 -0.36 8.45
C LEU A 112 -12.91 -0.95 8.82
N GLN A 113 -13.99 -0.16 8.73
CA GLN A 113 -15.35 -0.57 9.05
C GLN A 113 -15.94 -1.49 7.96
N GLU A 114 -17.24 -1.77 8.06
CA GLU A 114 -17.95 -2.68 7.16
C GLU A 114 -17.68 -2.38 5.68
N GLY A 115 -17.32 -3.42 4.93
CA GLY A 115 -16.88 -3.27 3.55
C GLY A 115 -15.51 -2.62 3.42
N SER A 116 -14.56 -2.94 4.31
CA SER A 116 -13.20 -2.40 4.26
C SER A 116 -12.48 -2.62 2.92
N THR A 117 -12.88 -3.63 2.14
CA THR A 117 -12.39 -3.90 0.78
C THR A 117 -13.29 -3.30 -0.30
N LYS A 118 -14.24 -2.41 0.01
CA LYS A 118 -14.97 -1.65 -1.02
C LYS A 118 -14.01 -0.64 -1.65
N THR A 119 -14.17 -0.37 -2.94
CA THR A 119 -13.35 0.59 -3.71
C THR A 119 -13.20 1.91 -2.96
N VAL A 120 -14.29 2.47 -2.42
CA VAL A 120 -14.26 3.71 -1.65
C VAL A 120 -13.29 3.68 -0.46
N ASN A 121 -13.24 2.58 0.29
CA ASN A 121 -12.38 2.46 1.48
C ASN A 121 -10.91 2.23 1.10
N VAL A 122 -10.66 1.42 0.07
CA VAL A 122 -9.31 1.17 -0.44
C VAL A 122 -8.72 2.45 -1.04
N SER A 123 -9.45 3.13 -1.92
CA SER A 123 -9.02 4.39 -2.51
C SER A 123 -8.83 5.47 -1.44
N ARG A 124 -9.74 5.59 -0.47
CA ARG A 124 -9.60 6.53 0.65
C ARG A 124 -8.35 6.27 1.48
N ARG A 125 -7.98 5.00 1.75
CA ARG A 125 -6.72 4.67 2.45
C ARG A 125 -5.50 5.17 1.70
N ILE A 126 -5.42 4.91 0.40
CA ILE A 126 -4.27 5.32 -0.42
C ILE A 126 -4.21 6.85 -0.50
N GLN A 127 -5.35 7.53 -0.66
CA GLN A 127 -5.41 8.99 -0.64
C GLN A 127 -4.95 9.60 0.68
N LEU A 128 -5.26 8.98 1.82
CA LEU A 128 -4.76 9.43 3.13
C LEU A 128 -3.24 9.30 3.21
N ALA A 129 -2.69 8.18 2.73
CA ALA A 129 -1.24 7.98 2.67
C ALA A 129 -0.57 8.97 1.71
N GLU A 130 -1.12 9.18 0.51
CA GLU A 130 -0.63 10.16 -0.47
C GLU A 130 -0.59 11.58 0.11
N LYS A 131 -1.63 12.01 0.82
CA LYS A 131 -1.67 13.31 1.50
C LYS A 131 -0.63 13.41 2.61
N ALA A 132 -0.45 12.36 3.40
CA ALA A 132 0.54 12.34 4.47
C ALA A 132 1.97 12.41 3.94
N LEU A 133 2.26 11.75 2.81
CA LEU A 133 3.58 11.77 2.16
C LEU A 133 3.93 13.08 1.45
N THR A 134 2.94 13.93 1.17
CA THR A 134 3.14 15.25 0.52
C THR A 134 3.10 16.43 1.49
N SER A 135 2.60 16.22 2.70
CA SER A 135 2.57 17.24 3.74
C SER A 135 3.99 17.70 4.13
N ARG A 136 4.18 19.01 4.28
CA ARG A 136 5.45 19.65 4.63
C ARG A 136 5.73 19.56 6.13
#